data_AF-F2NS55-F1
#
_entry.id   AF-F2NS55-F1
#
_cell.length_a   1.000
_cell.length_b   1.000
_cell.length_c   1.000
_cell.angle_alpha   90.00
_cell.angle_beta   90.00
_cell.angle_gamma   90.00
#
_symmetry.space_group_name_H-M   'P 1'
#
loop_
_entity.id
_entity.type
_entity.pdbx_description
1 polymer ?
#
loop_
_entity_poly.entity_id
_entity_poly.type
_entity_poly.pdbx_seq_one_letter_code
_entity_poly.pdbx_strand_id
1 'polypeptide(L)'
;MQFFWGGALISCSNGSSSSDEDDDESSYGTKIYSESVTFSETPTQIVSAETLADLSIKSLTIKVINVNYSGSDDWWFTACSDSSWSNEAKLEWQSGEGTNSLYLATITDAAAIAAYKANGIYIAGTDSATAAVSVFYVEGEAEESNASSGSDSQTENTTTSNETSSSENETTGTSSNENEDNGSSSEEALIESFSSNTRSANFTISSSYQLLMKYETVNSASKVTITISDVQTGTSNGDWWFASGTDSSKWKADIAWKEGNYYELEISDISEYSKGIYLGGLEGLSGTVTVSYE
;
A
#
# COMPACT_ATOMS: atom_id res chain seq x y z
N MET A 1 -48.60 48.12 -13.92
CA MET A 1 -47.35 47.45 -13.51
C MET A 1 -47.60 46.85 -12.14
N GLN A 2 -47.82 45.54 -12.10
CA GLN A 2 -48.25 44.81 -10.92
C GLN A 2 -47.32 43.61 -10.79
N PHE A 3 -46.64 43.52 -9.65
CA PHE A 3 -45.63 42.51 -9.34
C PHE A 3 -46.28 41.13 -9.17
N PHE A 4 -45.71 40.12 -9.84
CA PHE A 4 -45.98 38.71 -9.57
C PHE A 4 -45.17 38.28 -8.34
N TRP A 5 -45.86 37.88 -7.26
CA TRP A 5 -45.31 37.02 -6.23
C TRP A 5 -46.07 35.70 -6.30
N GLY A 6 -45.56 34.78 -7.12
CA GLY A 6 -46.03 33.40 -7.17
C GLY A 6 -45.25 32.58 -6.16
N GLY A 7 -45.88 32.26 -5.03
CA GLY A 7 -45.41 31.22 -4.13
C GLY A 7 -45.54 29.85 -4.80
N ALA A 8 -44.44 29.12 -4.92
CA ALA A 8 -44.46 27.70 -5.23
C ALA A 8 -44.37 26.93 -3.91
N LEU A 9 -45.47 26.28 -3.54
CA LEU A 9 -45.47 25.18 -2.58
C LEU A 9 -44.91 23.95 -3.32
N ILE A 10 -43.69 23.55 -2.98
CA ILE A 10 -43.15 22.25 -3.42
C ILE A 10 -43.72 21.20 -2.46
N SER A 11 -44.62 20.37 -2.99
CA SER A 11 -45.17 19.20 -2.32
C SER A 11 -44.25 17.99 -2.53
N CYS A 12 -44.18 17.20 -1.48
CA CYS A 12 -43.32 16.06 -1.17
C CYS A 12 -43.27 14.92 -2.20
N SER A 13 -42.13 14.24 -2.23
CA SER A 13 -42.08 12.79 -2.43
C SER A 13 -41.11 12.19 -1.41
N ASN A 14 -41.69 11.46 -0.47
CA ASN A 14 -41.02 10.58 0.46
C ASN A 14 -40.61 9.33 -0.34
N GLY A 15 -39.40 9.35 -0.90
CA GLY A 15 -38.76 8.21 -1.54
C GLY A 15 -37.77 7.60 -0.58
N SER A 16 -37.99 6.35 -0.23
CA SER A 16 -37.13 5.50 0.59
C SER A 16 -35.66 5.64 0.18
N SER A 17 -34.82 6.16 1.07
CA SER A 17 -33.38 5.96 0.94
C SER A 17 -33.11 4.53 1.36
N SER A 18 -32.91 3.69 0.34
CA SER A 18 -32.14 2.46 0.43
C SER A 18 -30.91 2.71 1.30
N SER A 19 -30.61 1.75 2.16
CA SER A 19 -29.31 1.63 2.79
C SER A 19 -28.26 1.53 1.69
N ASP A 20 -27.70 2.68 1.31
CA ASP A 20 -26.42 2.72 0.63
C ASP A 20 -25.43 2.13 1.63
N GLU A 21 -25.04 0.88 1.39
CA GLU A 21 -23.85 0.32 2.01
C GLU A 21 -22.68 1.12 1.43
N ASP A 22 -22.42 2.27 2.05
CA ASP A 22 -21.20 3.04 1.84
C ASP A 22 -20.05 2.15 2.30
N ASP A 23 -19.51 1.36 1.37
CA ASP A 23 -18.17 0.78 1.47
C ASP A 23 -17.26 1.90 1.99
N ASP A 24 -16.74 1.74 3.21
CA ASP A 24 -15.96 2.78 3.88
C ASP A 24 -14.60 2.97 3.18
N GLU A 25 -14.62 3.76 2.10
CA GLU A 25 -13.46 4.06 1.26
C GLU A 25 -12.53 5.10 1.91
N SER A 26 -12.86 5.59 3.11
CA SER A 26 -12.01 6.54 3.85
C SER A 26 -10.60 5.98 4.12
N SER A 27 -10.49 4.65 4.20
CA SER A 27 -9.23 3.91 4.35
C SER A 27 -8.24 4.10 3.19
N TYR A 28 -8.72 4.46 1.99
CA TYR A 28 -7.86 4.70 0.82
C TYR A 28 -7.37 6.15 0.69
N GLY A 29 -7.88 7.06 1.53
CA GLY A 29 -7.56 8.49 1.49
C GLY A 29 -8.59 9.33 0.74
N THR A 30 -8.15 10.47 0.22
CA THR A 30 -9.03 11.43 -0.47
C THR A 30 -9.30 10.98 -1.89
N LYS A 31 -10.57 10.78 -2.24
CA LYS A 31 -11.00 10.42 -3.60
C LYS A 31 -10.90 11.62 -4.55
N ILE A 32 -10.24 11.43 -5.70
CA ILE A 32 -10.06 12.45 -6.75
C ILE A 32 -10.71 12.09 -8.08
N TYR A 33 -11.11 10.83 -8.25
CA TYR A 33 -11.79 10.35 -9.45
C TYR A 33 -12.75 9.22 -9.08
N SER A 34 -13.89 9.16 -9.77
CA SER A 34 -14.94 8.15 -9.56
C SER A 34 -15.88 8.12 -10.76
N GLU A 35 -15.61 7.28 -11.75
CA GLU A 35 -16.50 7.12 -12.91
C GLU A 35 -16.57 5.66 -13.37
N SER A 36 -17.58 5.36 -14.20
CA SER A 36 -17.65 4.09 -14.92
C SER A 36 -16.77 4.16 -16.17
N VAL A 37 -15.83 3.24 -16.30
CA VAL A 37 -14.86 3.17 -17.40
C VAL A 37 -15.13 1.94 -18.25
N THR A 38 -15.11 2.12 -19.57
CA THR A 38 -15.01 1.00 -20.53
C THR A 38 -13.56 0.83 -20.91
N PHE A 39 -12.99 -0.33 -20.61
CA PHE A 39 -11.59 -0.63 -20.84
C PHE A 39 -11.31 -0.97 -22.30
N SER A 40 -10.07 -0.69 -22.70
CA SER A 40 -9.46 -1.20 -23.92
C SER A 40 -8.05 -1.70 -23.58
N GLU A 41 -7.47 -2.48 -24.48
CA GLU A 41 -6.06 -2.91 -24.35
C GLU A 41 -5.08 -1.75 -24.50
N THR A 42 -5.55 -0.54 -24.86
CA THR A 42 -4.72 0.67 -24.93
C THR A 42 -4.95 1.57 -23.73
N PRO A 43 -3.89 2.04 -23.04
CA PRO A 43 -4.07 2.92 -21.90
C PRO A 43 -4.79 4.21 -22.26
N THR A 44 -5.86 4.50 -21.52
CA THR A 44 -6.70 5.69 -21.69
C THR A 44 -6.62 6.55 -20.44
N GLN A 45 -6.47 7.87 -20.61
CA GLN A 45 -6.37 8.78 -19.48
C GLN A 45 -7.70 8.85 -18.71
N ILE A 46 -7.64 8.66 -17.41
CA ILE A 46 -8.78 8.81 -16.49
C ILE A 46 -8.61 10.00 -15.54
N VAL A 47 -7.37 10.40 -15.23
CA VAL A 47 -7.07 11.61 -14.45
C VAL A 47 -6.01 12.41 -15.18
N SER A 48 -6.25 13.70 -15.39
CA SER A 48 -5.28 14.58 -16.06
C SER A 48 -4.13 14.97 -15.13
N ALA A 49 -2.97 15.30 -15.70
CA ALA A 49 -1.84 15.85 -14.96
C ALA A 49 -2.22 17.14 -14.19
N GLU A 50 -3.08 17.96 -14.77
CA GLU A 50 -3.55 19.22 -14.16
C GLU A 50 -4.30 18.97 -12.84
N THR A 51 -5.11 17.91 -12.76
CA THR A 51 -5.80 17.52 -11.53
C THR A 51 -4.83 17.09 -10.43
N LEU A 52 -3.65 16.58 -10.80
CA LEU A 52 -2.67 16.04 -9.86
C LEU A 52 -1.58 17.06 -9.47
N ALA A 53 -1.33 18.07 -10.29
CA ALA A 53 -0.15 18.94 -10.20
C ALA A 53 0.05 19.55 -8.80
N ASP A 54 -1.01 20.11 -8.22
CA ASP A 54 -0.98 20.83 -6.95
C ASP A 54 -1.15 19.93 -5.72
N LEU A 55 -1.42 18.64 -5.91
CA LEU A 55 -1.61 17.71 -4.81
C LEU A 55 -0.27 17.28 -4.21
N SER A 56 -0.13 17.38 -2.89
CA SER A 56 0.96 16.73 -2.15
C SER A 56 0.59 15.26 -1.99
N ILE A 57 1.14 14.38 -2.82
CA ILE A 57 0.74 12.96 -2.88
C ILE A 57 1.84 12.10 -2.26
N LYS A 58 1.52 11.38 -1.19
CA LYS A 58 2.37 10.34 -0.59
C LYS A 58 2.14 8.98 -1.24
N SER A 59 0.90 8.67 -1.57
CA SER A 59 0.53 7.42 -2.23
C SER A 59 -0.73 7.61 -3.07
N LEU A 60 -0.84 6.82 -4.14
CA LEU A 60 -2.04 6.70 -4.96
C LEU A 60 -2.63 5.31 -4.80
N THR A 61 -3.95 5.23 -4.74
CA THR A 61 -4.68 3.96 -4.79
C THR A 61 -5.67 4.01 -5.93
N ILE A 62 -5.59 3.05 -6.86
CA ILE A 62 -6.57 2.87 -7.92
C ILE A 62 -7.44 1.67 -7.55
N LYS A 63 -8.75 1.87 -7.52
CA LYS A 63 -9.76 0.86 -7.20
C LYS A 63 -10.63 0.58 -8.40
N VAL A 64 -10.83 -0.70 -8.70
CA VAL A 64 -11.75 -1.17 -9.73
C VAL A 64 -12.72 -2.17 -9.10
N ILE A 65 -14.02 -1.91 -9.23
CA ILE A 65 -15.11 -2.76 -8.72
C ILE A 65 -16.24 -2.88 -9.74
N ASN A 66 -17.20 -3.77 -9.48
CA ASN A 66 -18.41 -3.91 -10.29
C ASN A 66 -18.07 -4.19 -11.76
N VAL A 67 -17.06 -5.03 -11.97
CA VAL A 67 -16.56 -5.33 -13.30
C VAL A 67 -17.60 -6.16 -14.05
N ASN A 68 -18.12 -5.63 -15.14
CA ASN A 68 -19.06 -6.29 -16.01
C ASN A 68 -18.36 -6.64 -17.32
N TYR A 69 -18.14 -7.94 -17.53
CA TYR A 69 -17.53 -8.50 -18.73
C TYR A 69 -18.24 -9.81 -19.08
N SER A 70 -18.58 -10.00 -20.35
CA SER A 70 -19.33 -11.16 -20.84
C SER A 70 -18.46 -12.22 -21.51
N GLY A 71 -17.14 -12.01 -21.55
CA GLY A 71 -16.18 -12.99 -22.05
C GLY A 71 -15.82 -14.06 -21.01
N SER A 72 -15.10 -15.09 -21.45
CA SER A 72 -14.65 -16.21 -20.63
C SER A 72 -13.22 -16.08 -20.10
N ASP A 73 -12.52 -15.03 -20.49
CA ASP A 73 -11.10 -14.85 -20.19
C ASP A 73 -10.90 -14.26 -18.80
N ASP A 74 -9.77 -14.62 -18.17
CA ASP A 74 -9.29 -13.96 -16.96
C ASP A 74 -9.08 -12.48 -17.27
N TRP A 75 -9.82 -11.66 -16.55
CA TRP A 75 -9.73 -10.21 -16.62
C TRP A 75 -8.47 -9.66 -15.95
N TRP A 76 -7.96 -8.58 -16.51
CA TRP A 76 -6.80 -7.87 -16.02
C TRP A 76 -7.00 -6.35 -16.16
N PHE A 77 -6.39 -5.60 -15.24
CA PHE A 77 -6.37 -4.15 -15.26
C PHE A 77 -4.98 -3.65 -14.89
N THR A 78 -4.54 -2.56 -15.50
CA THR A 78 -3.25 -1.95 -15.19
C THR A 78 -3.34 -0.44 -15.30
N ALA A 79 -2.87 0.26 -14.28
CA ALA A 79 -2.66 1.68 -14.32
C ALA A 79 -1.24 1.98 -14.83
N CYS A 80 -1.06 3.09 -15.53
CA CYS A 80 0.25 3.55 -16.00
C CYS A 80 0.25 5.08 -16.10
N SER A 81 1.45 5.64 -16.14
CA SER A 81 1.64 7.10 -16.17
C SER A 81 1.49 7.70 -17.58
N ASP A 82 1.43 6.88 -18.64
CA ASP A 82 1.25 7.36 -20.02
C ASP A 82 0.65 6.27 -20.93
N SER A 83 0.44 6.58 -22.21
CA SER A 83 -0.04 5.63 -23.21
C SER A 83 1.00 4.63 -23.70
N SER A 84 2.24 4.70 -23.20
CA SER A 84 3.38 3.84 -23.56
C SER A 84 3.69 2.80 -22.49
N TRP A 85 2.78 2.61 -21.51
CA TRP A 85 2.95 1.66 -20.41
C TRP A 85 4.11 2.01 -19.47
N SER A 86 4.44 3.29 -19.32
CA SER A 86 5.46 3.68 -18.33
C SER A 86 4.91 3.58 -16.90
N ASN A 87 5.72 3.05 -15.98
CA ASN A 87 5.40 2.94 -14.55
C ASN A 87 4.12 2.12 -14.30
N GLU A 88 4.06 0.91 -14.86
CA GLU A 88 2.90 0.04 -14.71
C GLU A 88 2.65 -0.35 -13.26
N ALA A 89 1.40 -0.19 -12.83
CA ALA A 89 0.87 -0.70 -11.60
C ALA A 89 -0.28 -1.65 -11.94
N LYS A 90 -0.02 -2.95 -11.86
CA LYS A 90 -1.05 -3.97 -12.06
C LYS A 90 -2.06 -3.89 -10.92
N LEU A 91 -3.34 -3.91 -11.26
CA LEU A 91 -4.38 -3.97 -10.25
C LEU A 91 -4.61 -5.44 -9.92
N GLU A 92 -4.27 -5.80 -8.70
CA GLU A 92 -4.37 -7.16 -8.22
C GLU A 92 -5.75 -7.40 -7.61
N TRP A 93 -6.31 -8.58 -7.86
CA TRP A 93 -7.56 -9.01 -7.23
C TRP A 93 -7.40 -9.01 -5.70
N GLN A 94 -8.37 -8.45 -5.01
CA GLN A 94 -8.37 -8.34 -3.55
C GLN A 94 -9.47 -9.18 -2.91
N SER A 95 -10.67 -9.15 -3.49
CA SER A 95 -11.85 -9.82 -2.95
C SER A 95 -12.98 -9.90 -3.98
N GLY A 96 -14.05 -10.62 -3.64
CA GLY A 96 -15.26 -10.74 -4.46
C GLY A 96 -15.16 -11.79 -5.55
N GLU A 97 -16.31 -12.18 -6.09
CA GLU A 97 -16.42 -13.17 -7.17
C GLU A 97 -17.22 -12.60 -8.33
N GLY A 98 -16.82 -12.96 -9.55
CA GLY A 98 -17.44 -12.47 -10.77
C GLY A 98 -17.56 -10.95 -10.70
N THR A 99 -18.72 -10.41 -11.07
CA THR A 99 -18.89 -8.95 -11.22
C THR A 99 -18.61 -8.13 -9.97
N ASN A 100 -18.64 -8.74 -8.78
CA ASN A 100 -18.41 -8.05 -7.52
C ASN A 100 -16.94 -8.06 -7.09
N SER A 101 -16.03 -8.43 -7.99
CA SER A 101 -14.60 -8.46 -7.72
C SER A 101 -14.03 -7.06 -7.49
N LEU A 102 -13.16 -6.95 -6.51
CA LEU A 102 -12.37 -5.77 -6.17
C LEU A 102 -10.95 -5.97 -6.65
N TYR A 103 -10.44 -4.99 -7.39
CA TYR A 103 -9.05 -4.91 -7.80
C TYR A 103 -8.43 -3.62 -7.29
N LEU A 104 -7.21 -3.70 -6.75
CA LEU A 104 -6.48 -2.54 -6.24
C LEU A 104 -5.06 -2.50 -6.80
N ALA A 105 -4.58 -1.29 -7.07
CA ALA A 105 -3.16 -0.98 -7.19
C ALA A 105 -2.83 0.16 -6.24
N THR A 106 -1.80 -0.02 -5.41
CA THR A 106 -1.28 1.02 -4.52
C THR A 106 0.13 1.40 -4.94
N ILE A 107 0.34 2.68 -5.22
CA ILE A 107 1.62 3.24 -5.68
C ILE A 107 2.17 4.12 -4.57
N THR A 108 3.33 3.72 -4.03
CA THR A 108 4.04 4.44 -2.96
C THR A 108 5.44 4.90 -3.38
N ASP A 109 5.94 4.42 -4.52
CA ASP A 109 7.23 4.84 -5.06
C ASP A 109 7.18 6.31 -5.51
N ALA A 110 8.10 7.12 -4.99
CA ALA A 110 8.12 8.55 -5.23
C ALA A 110 8.39 8.91 -6.70
N ALA A 111 9.21 8.13 -7.41
CA ALA A 111 9.50 8.37 -8.82
C ALA A 111 8.30 8.02 -9.71
N ALA A 112 7.61 6.92 -9.41
CA ALA A 112 6.35 6.57 -10.06
C ALA A 112 5.29 7.66 -9.82
N ILE A 113 5.08 8.10 -8.57
CA ILE A 113 4.14 9.18 -8.24
C ILE A 113 4.48 10.45 -9.02
N ALA A 114 5.75 10.84 -9.09
CA ALA A 114 6.18 12.00 -9.88
C ALA A 114 5.84 11.86 -11.37
N ALA A 115 5.98 10.66 -11.95
CA ALA A 115 5.59 10.39 -13.33
C ALA A 115 4.06 10.48 -13.54
N TYR A 116 3.27 9.91 -12.63
CA TYR A 116 1.81 10.04 -12.66
C TYR A 116 1.37 11.50 -12.51
N LYS A 117 2.00 12.29 -11.63
CA LYS A 117 1.73 13.73 -11.51
C LYS A 117 2.05 14.49 -12.79
N ALA A 118 3.14 14.16 -13.47
CA ALA A 118 3.59 14.87 -14.66
C ALA A 118 2.70 14.60 -15.90
N ASN A 119 2.15 13.39 -16.01
CA ASN A 119 1.50 12.93 -17.25
C ASN A 119 0.01 12.62 -17.08
N GLY A 120 -0.45 12.36 -15.86
CA GLY A 120 -1.79 11.88 -15.53
C GLY A 120 -1.82 10.39 -15.20
N ILE A 121 -3.01 9.87 -14.89
CA ILE A 121 -3.25 8.45 -14.65
C ILE A 121 -3.99 7.89 -15.86
N TYR A 122 -3.39 6.88 -16.48
CA TYR A 122 -3.95 6.11 -17.57
C TYR A 122 -4.31 4.72 -17.06
N ILE A 123 -5.34 4.13 -17.64
CA ILE A 123 -5.75 2.77 -17.30
C ILE A 123 -6.02 1.98 -18.58
N ALA A 124 -5.56 0.73 -18.57
CA ALA A 124 -5.84 -0.28 -19.58
C ALA A 124 -6.40 -1.53 -18.90
N GLY A 125 -7.08 -2.37 -19.66
CA GLY A 125 -7.60 -3.62 -19.14
C GLY A 125 -8.20 -4.49 -20.23
N THR A 126 -8.83 -5.57 -19.81
CA THR A 126 -9.57 -6.49 -20.69
C THR A 126 -10.54 -5.71 -21.58
N ASP A 127 -10.37 -5.88 -22.90
CA ASP A 127 -11.11 -5.11 -23.89
C ASP A 127 -12.63 -5.24 -23.70
N SER A 128 -13.33 -4.11 -23.79
CA SER A 128 -14.78 -4.02 -23.65
C SER A 128 -15.35 -4.37 -22.26
N ALA A 129 -14.52 -4.68 -21.26
CA ALA A 129 -14.97 -4.75 -19.88
C ALA A 129 -15.41 -3.35 -19.40
N THR A 130 -16.46 -3.28 -18.59
CA THR A 130 -16.90 -2.02 -17.98
C THR A 130 -16.84 -2.15 -16.46
N ALA A 131 -16.26 -1.19 -15.75
CA ALA A 131 -16.20 -1.23 -14.28
C ALA A 131 -16.29 0.16 -13.67
N ALA A 132 -16.63 0.24 -12.38
CA ALA A 132 -16.48 1.47 -11.62
C ALA A 132 -15.02 1.62 -11.18
N VAL A 133 -14.42 2.76 -11.55
CA VAL A 133 -13.02 3.07 -11.26
C VAL A 133 -12.95 4.30 -10.37
N SER A 134 -12.25 4.16 -9.25
CA SER A 134 -11.99 5.24 -8.31
C SER A 134 -10.49 5.43 -8.11
N VAL A 135 -10.04 6.68 -7.97
CA VAL A 135 -8.66 7.00 -7.60
C VAL A 135 -8.66 7.79 -6.32
N PHE A 136 -7.78 7.39 -5.40
CA PHE A 136 -7.57 8.01 -4.10
C PHE A 136 -6.11 8.41 -3.95
N TYR A 137 -5.88 9.42 -3.12
CA TYR A 137 -4.54 9.76 -2.67
C TYR A 137 -4.48 9.98 -1.17
N VAL A 138 -3.32 9.68 -0.60
CA VAL A 138 -2.98 10.10 0.77
C VAL A 138 -2.06 11.31 0.67
N GLU A 139 -2.35 12.34 1.46
CA GLU A 139 -1.54 13.55 1.49
C GLU A 139 -0.10 13.25 1.96
N GLY A 140 0.86 13.79 1.22
CA GLY A 140 2.25 13.89 1.66
C GLY A 140 2.44 15.11 2.54
N GLU A 141 3.36 15.01 3.50
CA GLU A 141 3.88 16.19 4.20
C GLU A 141 4.28 17.22 3.15
N ALA A 142 3.93 18.49 3.39
CA ALA A 142 4.35 19.56 2.50
C ALA A 142 5.87 19.51 2.37
N GLU A 143 6.36 19.39 1.13
CA GLU A 143 7.76 19.68 0.83
C GLU A 143 7.97 21.14 1.27
N GLU A 144 8.60 21.33 2.43
CA GLU A 144 9.14 22.61 2.84
C GLU A 144 10.01 23.07 1.68
N SER A 145 9.50 24.04 0.92
CA SER A 145 10.24 24.61 -0.19
C SER A 145 11.55 25.10 0.41
N ASN A 146 12.67 24.46 0.02
CA ASN A 146 13.98 24.99 0.30
C ASN A 146 14.14 26.24 -0.59
N ALA A 147 13.46 27.32 -0.20
CA ALA A 147 13.70 28.65 -0.69
C ALA A 147 15.10 29.01 -0.20
N SER A 148 16.08 28.72 -1.04
CA SER A 148 17.43 29.27 -0.94
C SER A 148 17.32 30.78 -0.89
N SER A 149 17.26 31.33 0.32
CA SER A 149 17.35 32.76 0.62
C SER A 149 18.80 33.21 0.39
N GLY A 150 19.17 33.33 -0.87
CA GLY A 150 20.45 33.87 -1.31
C GLY A 150 20.31 35.32 -1.78
N SER A 151 20.30 36.26 -0.84
CA SER A 151 20.58 37.68 -1.07
C SER A 151 21.41 38.16 0.12
N ASP A 152 22.47 38.93 0.03
CA ASP A 152 23.31 39.49 -1.02
C ASP A 152 24.55 40.00 -0.26
N SER A 153 25.75 39.95 -0.84
CA SER A 153 26.69 41.08 -0.73
C SER A 153 27.96 40.84 -1.54
N GLN A 154 28.14 41.71 -2.51
CA GLN A 154 29.40 42.00 -3.17
C GLN A 154 30.44 42.45 -2.13
N THR A 155 31.69 42.01 -2.29
CA THR A 155 32.86 42.88 -2.18
C THR A 155 33.98 42.30 -3.05
N GLU A 156 34.29 42.99 -4.14
CA GLU A 156 35.57 42.87 -4.85
C GLU A 156 36.68 43.46 -3.96
N ASN A 157 37.88 42.84 -3.89
CA ASN A 157 39.10 43.42 -4.48
C ASN A 157 40.39 42.61 -4.13
N THR A 158 41.11 42.24 -5.21
CA THR A 158 42.57 42.10 -5.46
C THR A 158 43.59 41.31 -4.60
N THR A 159 44.29 40.42 -5.33
CA THR A 159 45.76 40.30 -5.54
C THR A 159 46.65 39.52 -4.58
N THR A 160 47.00 38.31 -5.06
CA THR A 160 48.34 37.70 -5.29
C THR A 160 49.43 37.71 -4.22
N SER A 161 49.87 36.49 -3.85
CA SER A 161 51.27 35.98 -3.84
C SER A 161 51.21 34.47 -3.56
N ASN A 162 51.40 33.58 -4.55
CA ASN A 162 52.67 32.99 -5.01
C ASN A 162 53.60 32.52 -3.89
N GLU A 163 53.63 31.20 -3.61
CA GLU A 163 54.83 30.43 -3.29
C GLU A 163 54.68 28.97 -3.77
N THR A 164 55.82 28.39 -4.12
CA THR A 164 56.04 27.24 -5.00
C THR A 164 56.50 26.01 -4.22
N SER A 165 56.36 24.82 -4.84
CA SER A 165 57.14 23.58 -4.61
C SER A 165 56.69 22.71 -3.42
N SER A 166 56.78 21.38 -3.37
CA SER A 166 57.13 20.31 -4.31
C SER A 166 56.85 18.97 -3.59
N SER A 167 56.40 17.97 -4.35
CA SER A 167 56.58 16.50 -4.18
C SER A 167 57.05 15.92 -2.84
N GLU A 168 56.29 14.97 -2.27
CA GLU A 168 56.55 13.51 -2.31
C GLU A 168 55.78 12.78 -1.17
N ASN A 169 55.27 11.61 -1.56
CA ASN A 169 55.31 10.34 -0.81
C ASN A 169 54.04 9.78 -0.09
N GLU A 170 53.89 8.49 -0.37
CA GLU A 170 53.23 7.37 0.34
C GLU A 170 51.72 7.10 0.22
N THR A 171 51.47 6.07 -0.60
CA THR A 171 50.87 4.78 -0.21
C THR A 171 49.46 4.79 0.36
N THR A 172 48.48 4.42 -0.48
CA THR A 172 47.22 3.83 -0.02
C THR A 172 46.83 2.63 -0.87
N GLY A 173 46.54 1.53 -0.19
CA GLY A 173 46.20 0.24 -0.77
C GLY A 173 44.90 0.32 -1.58
N THR A 174 44.95 -0.24 -2.79
CA THR A 174 43.77 -0.57 -3.58
C THR A 174 43.50 -2.05 -3.38
N SER A 175 42.36 -2.38 -2.77
CA SER A 175 41.74 -3.69 -2.85
C SER A 175 40.31 -3.44 -3.30
N SER A 176 40.06 -3.68 -4.58
CA SER A 176 38.74 -3.56 -5.18
C SER A 176 38.61 -4.66 -6.23
N ASN A 177 37.41 -5.21 -6.31
CA ASN A 177 36.92 -6.25 -7.22
C ASN A 177 37.37 -7.68 -6.89
N GLU A 178 36.50 -8.69 -6.85
CA GLU A 178 35.21 -8.85 -7.55
C GLU A 178 34.27 -9.79 -6.78
N ASN A 179 32.97 -9.57 -7.04
CA ASN A 179 31.82 -10.42 -6.74
C ASN A 179 32.10 -11.91 -6.92
N GLU A 180 31.45 -12.72 -6.09
CA GLU A 180 30.37 -13.62 -6.51
C GLU A 180 29.88 -14.36 -5.26
N ASP A 181 28.72 -14.00 -4.73
CA ASP A 181 27.86 -15.04 -4.19
C ASP A 181 26.39 -14.76 -4.50
N ASN A 182 25.77 -15.81 -5.00
CA ASN A 182 24.52 -15.87 -5.71
C ASN A 182 23.41 -16.12 -4.69
N GLY A 183 22.94 -15.04 -4.05
CA GLY A 183 21.89 -15.10 -3.04
C GLY A 183 20.49 -15.03 -3.66
N SER A 184 19.94 -16.20 -4.01
CA SER A 184 18.50 -16.37 -4.27
C SER A 184 17.70 -15.94 -3.03
N SER A 185 17.30 -14.66 -2.98
CA SER A 185 16.36 -14.15 -2.00
C SER A 185 14.95 -14.55 -2.44
N SER A 186 14.49 -15.72 -1.97
CA SER A 186 13.05 -15.97 -1.89
C SER A 186 12.48 -14.94 -0.92
N GLU A 187 11.89 -13.87 -1.47
CA GLU A 187 11.17 -12.84 -0.73
C GLU A 187 10.10 -13.52 0.13
N GLU A 188 10.38 -13.68 1.43
CA GLU A 188 9.42 -14.22 2.37
C GLU A 188 8.24 -13.25 2.43
N ALA A 189 7.03 -13.76 2.17
CA ALA A 189 5.79 -12.98 2.16
C ALA A 189 5.61 -12.27 3.52
N LEU A 190 5.94 -10.98 3.53
CA LEU A 190 5.78 -10.06 4.65
C LEU A 190 4.31 -9.65 4.74
N ILE A 191 3.68 -9.88 5.89
CA ILE A 191 2.31 -9.42 6.14
C ILE A 191 2.26 -7.87 6.18
N GLU A 192 3.31 -7.19 6.66
CA GLU A 192 3.68 -5.78 6.38
C GLU A 192 4.94 -5.39 7.19
N SER A 193 5.50 -4.17 6.99
CA SER A 193 6.52 -3.59 7.90
C SER A 193 5.88 -2.64 8.92
N PHE A 194 6.12 -2.86 10.22
CA PHE A 194 5.43 -2.20 11.34
C PHE A 194 6.30 -1.11 11.98
N SER A 195 5.78 0.12 12.16
CA SER A 195 6.51 1.29 12.73
C SER A 195 5.88 1.89 14.00
N SER A 196 4.95 1.19 14.66
CA SER A 196 4.22 1.66 15.86
C SER A 196 3.94 0.54 16.87
N ASN A 197 3.80 0.92 18.16
CA ASN A 197 3.72 0.00 19.31
C ASN A 197 2.47 -0.89 19.37
N THR A 198 1.43 -0.56 18.61
CA THR A 198 0.25 -1.42 18.35
C THR A 198 -0.15 -1.23 16.90
N ARG A 199 -0.40 -2.31 16.16
CA ARG A 199 -0.91 -2.24 14.79
C ARG A 199 -1.68 -3.50 14.42
N SER A 200 -2.67 -3.34 13.56
CA SER A 200 -3.50 -4.42 13.01
C SER A 200 -3.28 -4.54 11.50
N ALA A 201 -3.33 -5.76 10.99
CA ALA A 201 -3.26 -6.08 9.57
C ALA A 201 -4.22 -7.23 9.28
N ASN A 202 -4.81 -7.23 8.08
CA ASN A 202 -5.54 -8.40 7.60
C ASN A 202 -4.56 -9.44 7.09
N PHE A 203 -4.89 -10.71 7.25
CA PHE A 203 -4.08 -11.82 6.74
C PHE A 203 -4.98 -12.90 6.14
N THR A 204 -4.39 -13.71 5.26
CA THR A 204 -4.91 -15.00 4.82
C THR A 204 -3.78 -16.01 4.91
N ILE A 205 -4.01 -17.17 5.52
CA ILE A 205 -3.00 -18.23 5.63
C ILE A 205 -2.86 -18.96 4.29
N SER A 206 -1.68 -18.90 3.69
CA SER A 206 -1.40 -19.38 2.33
C SER A 206 -0.75 -20.77 2.23
N SER A 207 -0.56 -21.47 3.36
CA SER A 207 -0.05 -22.86 3.57
C SER A 207 1.24 -22.97 4.39
N SER A 208 2.03 -21.91 4.48
CA SER A 208 3.25 -21.83 5.31
C SER A 208 3.16 -20.74 6.37
N TYR A 209 4.12 -20.70 7.30
CA TYR A 209 4.25 -19.59 8.24
C TYR A 209 4.66 -18.32 7.48
N GLN A 210 3.92 -17.24 7.69
CA GLN A 210 4.13 -15.95 7.02
C GLN A 210 4.76 -14.96 7.99
N LEU A 211 5.70 -14.13 7.51
CA LEU A 211 6.41 -13.21 8.39
C LEU A 211 5.45 -12.13 8.90
N LEU A 212 5.16 -12.19 10.19
CA LEU A 212 4.28 -11.25 10.88
C LEU A 212 5.06 -10.04 11.39
N MET A 213 6.27 -10.21 11.92
CA MET A 213 7.05 -9.10 12.46
C MET A 213 8.55 -9.37 12.42
N LYS A 214 9.33 -8.39 11.97
CA LYS A 214 10.81 -8.49 11.96
C LYS A 214 11.36 -8.44 13.38
N TYR A 215 12.39 -9.25 13.66
CA TYR A 215 13.03 -9.28 14.97
C TYR A 215 13.56 -7.90 15.39
N GLU A 216 14.16 -7.15 14.45
CA GLU A 216 14.68 -5.81 14.70
C GLU A 216 13.64 -4.81 15.20
N THR A 217 12.35 -5.04 14.92
CA THR A 217 11.24 -4.20 15.39
C THR A 217 10.92 -4.42 16.87
N VAL A 218 11.12 -5.65 17.38
CA VAL A 218 10.69 -6.05 18.74
C VAL A 218 11.84 -6.53 19.63
N ASN A 219 13.07 -6.53 19.14
CA ASN A 219 14.23 -7.04 19.90
C ASN A 219 14.50 -6.29 21.22
N SER A 220 14.00 -5.05 21.34
CA SER A 220 14.07 -4.23 22.56
C SER A 220 12.82 -4.29 23.42
N ALA A 221 11.75 -4.94 22.96
CA ALA A 221 10.53 -5.08 23.75
C ALA A 221 10.75 -6.07 24.90
N SER A 222 10.03 -5.86 25.98
CA SER A 222 9.91 -6.77 27.13
C SER A 222 8.82 -7.81 26.93
N LYS A 223 7.84 -7.51 26.08
CA LYS A 223 6.71 -8.38 25.76
C LYS A 223 6.14 -8.06 24.39
N VAL A 224 5.67 -9.08 23.67
CA VAL A 224 4.85 -8.96 22.46
C VAL A 224 3.54 -9.71 22.68
N THR A 225 2.42 -9.07 22.37
CA THR A 225 1.09 -9.70 22.37
C THR A 225 0.57 -9.75 20.94
N ILE A 226 0.13 -10.92 20.52
CA ILE A 226 -0.51 -11.17 19.22
C ILE A 226 -1.96 -11.50 19.49
N THR A 227 -2.87 -10.77 18.85
CA THR A 227 -4.31 -10.99 18.92
C THR A 227 -4.84 -11.23 17.51
N ILE A 228 -5.68 -12.24 17.32
CA ILE A 228 -6.34 -12.53 16.04
C ILE A 228 -7.84 -12.44 16.24
N SER A 229 -8.50 -11.54 15.52
CA SER A 229 -9.95 -11.34 15.53
C SER A 229 -10.55 -11.51 14.15
N ASP A 230 -11.89 -11.48 14.10
CA ASP A 230 -12.66 -11.45 12.85
C ASP A 230 -12.30 -12.60 11.91
N VAL A 231 -12.02 -13.77 12.49
CA VAL A 231 -11.57 -14.95 11.77
C VAL A 231 -12.69 -15.44 10.86
N GLN A 232 -12.39 -15.50 9.56
CA GLN A 232 -13.29 -16.03 8.55
C GLN A 232 -12.83 -17.40 8.08
N THR A 233 -13.81 -18.24 7.74
CA THR A 233 -13.56 -19.56 7.14
C THR A 233 -13.06 -19.41 5.73
N GLY A 234 -11.87 -19.95 5.47
CA GLY A 234 -11.52 -20.46 4.14
C GLY A 234 -12.26 -21.76 3.82
N THR A 235 -11.96 -22.35 2.68
CA THR A 235 -12.55 -23.60 2.14
C THR A 235 -12.37 -24.86 2.99
N SER A 236 -11.84 -24.77 4.22
CA SER A 236 -11.45 -25.89 5.06
C SER A 236 -12.48 -26.18 6.18
N ASN A 237 -12.92 -27.45 6.25
CA ASN A 237 -13.86 -27.95 7.27
C ASN A 237 -13.16 -28.44 8.56
N GLY A 238 -11.91 -28.01 8.81
CA GLY A 238 -11.10 -28.47 9.94
C GLY A 238 -11.27 -27.60 11.20
N ASP A 239 -10.85 -28.12 12.35
CA ASP A 239 -10.74 -27.32 13.58
C ASP A 239 -9.74 -26.18 13.35
N TRP A 240 -10.16 -24.94 13.59
CA TRP A 240 -9.31 -23.77 13.38
C TRP A 240 -8.21 -23.70 14.42
N TRP A 241 -6.99 -23.48 13.95
CA TRP A 241 -5.83 -23.29 14.81
C TRP A 241 -4.95 -22.19 14.22
N PHE A 242 -4.26 -21.50 15.13
CA PHE A 242 -3.24 -20.51 14.84
C PHE A 242 -2.02 -20.79 15.69
N ALA A 243 -0.83 -20.50 15.17
CA ALA A 243 0.42 -20.68 15.87
C ALA A 243 1.43 -19.59 15.48
N SER A 244 2.36 -19.31 16.39
CA SER A 244 3.56 -18.55 16.08
C SER A 244 4.70 -19.47 15.62
N GLY A 245 5.56 -18.93 14.77
CA GLY A 245 6.76 -19.59 14.29
C GLY A 245 8.00 -18.72 14.41
N THR A 246 9.17 -19.37 14.36
CA THR A 246 10.49 -18.70 14.39
C THR A 246 11.12 -18.54 13.00
N ASP A 247 10.54 -19.21 12.00
CA ASP A 247 10.81 -19.05 10.58
C ASP A 247 9.59 -19.55 9.79
N SER A 248 9.65 -19.52 8.46
CA SER A 248 8.57 -19.96 7.55
C SER A 248 8.18 -21.46 7.67
N SER A 249 8.91 -22.25 8.46
CA SER A 249 8.72 -23.70 8.59
C SER A 249 8.62 -24.24 10.03
N LYS A 250 8.98 -23.44 11.04
CA LYS A 250 9.09 -23.93 12.43
C LYS A 250 8.05 -23.33 13.35
N TRP A 251 7.19 -24.21 13.86
CA TRP A 251 6.29 -23.95 14.99
C TRP A 251 7.06 -23.57 16.25
N LYS A 252 6.47 -22.67 17.06
CA LYS A 252 7.02 -22.25 18.35
C LYS A 252 5.99 -22.28 19.48
N ALA A 253 4.81 -21.71 19.27
CA ALA A 253 3.76 -21.69 20.28
C ALA A 253 2.37 -21.63 19.62
N ASP A 254 1.36 -22.17 20.28
CA ASP A 254 -0.02 -22.06 19.84
C ASP A 254 -0.59 -20.69 20.23
N ILE A 255 -1.38 -20.08 19.34
CA ILE A 255 -2.14 -18.88 19.65
C ILE A 255 -3.51 -19.36 20.13
N ALA A 256 -3.80 -19.15 21.41
CA ALA A 256 -4.91 -19.81 22.08
C ALA A 256 -6.23 -19.05 21.85
N TRP A 257 -7.31 -19.78 21.61
CA TRP A 257 -8.65 -19.21 21.58
C TRP A 257 -9.02 -18.63 22.95
N LYS A 258 -9.67 -17.47 22.95
CA LYS A 258 -10.12 -16.72 24.13
C LYS A 258 -11.63 -16.48 24.09
N GLU A 259 -12.21 -16.29 25.26
CA GLU A 259 -13.62 -15.93 25.41
C GLU A 259 -13.90 -14.58 24.73
N GLY A 260 -14.81 -14.56 23.75
CA GLY A 260 -15.08 -13.38 22.91
C GLY A 260 -14.74 -13.54 21.42
N ASN A 261 -14.46 -14.76 20.95
CA ASN A 261 -14.20 -15.09 19.54
C ASN A 261 -12.92 -14.45 18.95
N TYR A 262 -11.84 -14.47 19.73
CA TYR A 262 -10.52 -14.08 19.26
C TYR A 262 -9.47 -15.07 19.76
N TYR A 263 -8.27 -15.04 19.16
CA TYR A 263 -7.12 -15.81 19.60
C TYR A 263 -6.04 -14.87 20.13
N GLU A 264 -5.26 -15.33 21.09
CA GLU A 264 -4.21 -14.51 21.69
C GLU A 264 -2.99 -15.33 22.12
N LEU A 265 -1.80 -14.75 21.93
CA LEU A 265 -0.52 -15.23 22.40
C LEU A 265 0.29 -14.09 23.00
N GLU A 266 0.88 -14.32 24.17
CA GLU A 266 1.88 -13.43 24.76
C GLU A 266 3.28 -14.07 24.67
N ILE A 267 4.26 -13.28 24.27
CA ILE A 267 5.66 -13.68 24.11
C ILE A 267 6.52 -12.77 25.00
N SER A 268 7.16 -13.36 26.01
CA SER A 268 8.11 -12.65 26.89
C SER A 268 9.57 -12.88 26.50
N ASP A 269 9.90 -14.06 25.95
CA ASP A 269 11.26 -14.42 25.54
C ASP A 269 11.48 -14.13 24.04
N ILE A 270 11.50 -12.85 23.66
CA ILE A 270 11.57 -12.41 22.25
C ILE A 270 12.86 -12.85 21.56
N SER A 271 13.94 -13.05 22.31
CA SER A 271 15.22 -13.54 21.79
C SER A 271 15.12 -14.91 21.11
N GLU A 272 14.10 -15.71 21.44
CA GLU A 272 13.82 -16.98 20.78
C GLU A 272 13.27 -16.82 19.36
N TYR A 273 12.78 -15.63 19.00
CA TYR A 273 12.29 -15.24 17.67
C TYR A 273 13.32 -14.41 16.89
N SER A 274 14.60 -14.79 16.98
CA SER A 274 15.75 -14.05 16.39
C SER A 274 15.67 -13.78 14.88
N LYS A 275 14.81 -14.46 14.13
CA LYS A 275 14.57 -14.26 12.69
C LYS A 275 13.26 -13.53 12.37
N GLY A 276 12.50 -13.14 13.39
CA GLY A 276 11.16 -12.61 13.28
C GLY A 276 10.10 -13.53 13.88
N ILE A 277 8.93 -12.95 14.11
CA ILE A 277 7.71 -13.66 14.52
C ILE A 277 6.95 -13.99 13.25
N TYR A 278 6.62 -15.26 13.07
CA TYR A 278 5.84 -15.73 11.93
C TYR A 278 4.46 -16.18 12.40
N LEU A 279 3.45 -15.97 11.58
CA LEU A 279 2.07 -16.42 11.81
C LEU A 279 1.78 -17.63 10.94
N GLY A 280 1.35 -18.72 11.56
CA GLY A 280 0.82 -19.91 10.90
C GLY A 280 -0.61 -20.19 11.34
N GLY A 281 -1.30 -21.00 10.56
CA GLY A 281 -2.64 -21.44 10.89
C GLY A 281 -3.15 -22.46 9.88
N LEU A 282 -4.42 -22.82 10.00
CA LEU A 282 -5.10 -23.61 8.99
C LEU A 282 -5.19 -22.82 7.67
N GLU A 283 -4.78 -23.46 6.57
CA GLU A 283 -4.80 -22.85 5.23
C GLU A 283 -6.19 -22.34 4.86
N GLY A 284 -6.21 -21.14 4.27
CA GLY A 284 -7.41 -20.43 3.87
C GLY A 284 -8.08 -19.64 4.99
N LEU A 285 -7.68 -19.80 6.27
CA LEU A 285 -8.17 -18.91 7.32
C LEU A 285 -7.68 -17.49 7.05
N SER A 286 -8.61 -16.54 7.15
CA SER A 286 -8.32 -15.12 7.11
C SER A 286 -8.85 -14.43 8.35
N GLY A 287 -8.35 -13.23 8.62
CA GLY A 287 -8.80 -12.42 9.75
C GLY A 287 -7.93 -11.21 9.95
N THR A 288 -8.11 -10.57 11.10
CA THR A 288 -7.32 -9.41 11.51
C THR A 288 -6.32 -9.86 12.57
N VAL A 289 -5.02 -9.69 12.31
CA VAL A 289 -3.97 -9.86 13.32
C VAL A 289 -3.57 -8.49 13.86
N THR A 290 -3.58 -8.35 15.18
CA THR A 290 -3.09 -7.19 15.90
C THR A 290 -1.85 -7.59 16.68
N VAL A 291 -0.76 -6.85 16.51
CA VAL A 291 0.45 -7.03 17.31
C VAL A 291 0.67 -5.78 18.15
N SER A 292 0.86 -5.98 19.45
CA SER A 292 1.31 -4.94 20.38
C SER A 292 2.59 -5.37 21.08
N TYR A 293 3.45 -4.40 21.42
CA TYR A 293 4.69 -4.67 22.14
C TYR A 293 5.02 -3.55 23.14
N GLU A 294 5.58 -3.95 24.28
CA GLU A 294 5.88 -3.10 25.45
C GLU A 294 7.36 -3.06 25.79
#